data_AF-A0A3D1A6L4-F1
#
_entry.id   AF-A0A3D1A6L4-F1
#
_cell.length_a   1.000
_cell.length_b   1.000
_cell.length_c   1.000
_cell.angle_alpha   90.00
_cell.angle_beta   90.00
_cell.angle_gamma   90.00
#
_symmetry.space_group_name_H-M   'P 1'
#
loop_
_entity.id
_entity.type
_entity.pdbx_description
1 polymer ?
#
loop_
_entity_poly.entity_id
_entity_poly.type
_entity_poly.pdbx_seq_one_letter_code
_entity_poly.pdbx_strand_id
1 'polypeptide(L)'
;MKQCPACGYGNPADRLNCAVCGLGLGGVRAKELPAPQKGPNYMLASGLILLACAALFYVLQNYAWKGEAPAGAAEEARFSYEGTVYSLEKLAGLRYLPAEDKKRVLPLLASPEEKAAFAAAKAVGAWSRGEPDGELRRLWLESLLNASGSGFPSARRQAALEAGFTLALSSSPGPYREKVLAASGALVARSEMELRASGFFLSAMAGLADFVPQMKQALDYDPSYSAKLYAACALSRLGYAEGHAYLDKTVSGGSSPLRGEALACLAYSASPDAENLLTAASADGLDPAAAGSAKTALIFRKQLAIIKK
;
A
#
# COMPACT_ATOMS: atom_id res chain seq x y z
N MET A 1 -6.16 16.92 -28.06
CA MET A 1 -5.29 16.88 -26.85
C MET A 1 -4.18 15.84 -27.04
N LYS A 2 -2.99 16.07 -26.50
CA LYS A 2 -1.88 15.09 -26.46
C LYS A 2 -1.89 14.36 -25.12
N GLN A 3 -2.11 13.05 -25.12
CA GLN A 3 -2.09 12.26 -23.89
C GLN A 3 -0.65 11.90 -23.55
N CYS A 4 -0.20 12.28 -22.34
CA CYS A 4 1.16 11.98 -21.91
C CYS A 4 1.33 10.47 -21.71
N PRO A 5 2.31 9.81 -22.37
CA PRO A 5 2.50 8.36 -22.23
C PRO A 5 3.00 7.95 -20.84
N ALA A 6 3.66 8.86 -20.11
CA ALA A 6 4.19 8.55 -18.78
C ALA A 6 3.13 8.64 -17.67
N CYS A 7 2.23 9.62 -17.71
CA CYS A 7 1.28 9.87 -16.62
C CYS A 7 -0.20 9.88 -17.04
N GLY A 8 -0.49 9.68 -18.33
CA GLY A 8 -1.85 9.66 -18.87
C GLY A 8 -2.55 11.02 -18.95
N TYR A 9 -1.92 12.11 -18.52
CA TYR A 9 -2.54 13.45 -18.51
C TYR A 9 -2.80 13.98 -19.92
N GLY A 10 -3.99 14.53 -20.15
CA GLY A 10 -4.38 15.19 -21.40
C GLY A 10 -3.84 16.62 -21.47
N ASN A 11 -2.87 16.86 -22.35
CA ASN A 11 -2.28 18.17 -22.56
C ASN A 11 -2.94 18.86 -23.77
N PRO A 12 -2.97 20.20 -23.80
CA PRO A 12 -3.25 20.98 -25.01
C PRO A 12 -2.39 20.52 -26.20
N ALA A 13 -2.90 20.66 -27.42
CA ALA A 13 -2.25 20.11 -28.62
C ALA A 13 -0.92 20.81 -28.96
N ASP A 14 -0.80 22.09 -28.59
CA ASP A 14 0.33 22.99 -28.78
C ASP A 14 1.43 22.83 -27.70
N ARG A 15 1.13 22.15 -26.58
CA ARG A 15 2.11 21.94 -25.51
C ARG A 15 3.24 21.01 -25.95
N LEU A 16 4.47 21.52 -25.81
CA LEU A 16 5.71 20.78 -26.07
C LEU A 16 6.10 19.85 -24.92
N ASN A 17 5.72 20.17 -23.68
CA ASN A 17 6.04 19.38 -22.49
C ASN A 17 4.77 19.10 -21.66
N CYS A 18 4.71 17.94 -21.02
CA CYS A 18 3.60 17.59 -20.14
C CYS A 18 3.52 18.55 -18.95
N ALA A 19 2.34 19.11 -18.70
CA ALA A 19 2.10 20.02 -17.58
C ALA A 19 2.28 19.38 -16.20
N VAL A 20 2.28 18.05 -16.12
CA VAL A 20 2.35 17.30 -14.87
C VAL A 20 3.74 16.74 -14.61
N CYS A 21 4.32 16.03 -15.59
CA CYS A 21 5.60 15.33 -15.40
C CYS A 21 6.78 15.93 -16.18
N GLY A 22 6.56 17.01 -16.93
CA GLY A 22 7.61 17.67 -17.71
C GLY A 22 8.10 16.91 -18.95
N LEU A 23 7.64 15.66 -19.19
CA LEU A 23 8.03 14.86 -20.34
C LEU A 23 7.75 15.58 -21.67
N GLY A 24 8.72 15.54 -22.60
CA GLY A 24 8.55 16.06 -23.95
C GLY A 24 7.44 15.34 -24.72
N LEU A 25 6.52 16.11 -25.30
CA LEU A 25 5.35 15.68 -26.06
C LEU A 25 5.49 15.98 -27.57
N GLY A 26 6.71 16.29 -28.03
CA GLY A 26 6.99 16.62 -29.44
C GLY A 26 6.53 15.52 -30.41
N GLY A 27 6.74 14.24 -30.05
CA GLY A 27 6.35 13.08 -30.86
C GLY A 27 4.95 12.52 -30.60
N VAL A 28 4.19 13.07 -29.63
CA VAL A 28 2.86 12.55 -29.28
C VAL A 28 1.81 13.13 -30.23
N ARG A 29 1.15 12.28 -31.01
CA ARG A 29 0.05 12.73 -31.89
C ARG A 29 -1.12 13.24 -31.06
N ALA A 30 -1.63 14.42 -31.42
CA ALA A 30 -2.85 14.93 -30.81
C ALA A 30 -4.03 14.05 -31.24
N LYS A 31 -4.81 13.58 -30.27
CA LYS A 31 -6.10 12.94 -30.53
C LYS A 31 -7.15 14.04 -30.63
N GLU A 32 -7.88 14.07 -31.74
CA GLU A 32 -9.11 14.85 -31.84
C GLU A 32 -10.14 14.18 -30.93
N LEU A 33 -10.68 14.95 -29.99
CA LEU A 33 -11.86 14.51 -29.25
C LEU A 33 -13.07 14.74 -30.14
N PRO A 34 -14.03 13.80 -30.19
CA PRO A 34 -15.31 14.08 -30.83
C PRO A 34 -15.90 15.33 -30.18
N ALA A 35 -16.43 16.24 -31.00
CA ALA A 35 -17.11 17.43 -30.52
C ALA A 35 -18.15 17.02 -29.47
N PRO A 36 -18.26 17.74 -28.33
CA PRO A 36 -19.26 17.42 -27.33
C PRO A 36 -20.63 17.45 -27.99
N GLN A 37 -21.28 16.29 -28.09
CA GLN A 37 -22.68 16.24 -28.48
C GLN A 37 -23.45 17.00 -27.39
N LYS A 38 -24.11 18.10 -27.78
CA LYS A 38 -25.05 18.79 -26.90
C LYS A 38 -26.15 17.80 -26.54
N GLY A 39 -26.01 17.16 -25.37
CA GLY A 39 -27.11 16.43 -24.76
C GLY A 39 -28.29 17.38 -24.53
N PRO A 40 -29.53 16.87 -24.44
CA PRO A 40 -30.69 17.73 -24.23
C PRO A 40 -30.48 18.59 -22.98
N ASN A 41 -30.89 19.86 -23.04
CA ASN A 41 -30.77 20.83 -21.95
C ASN A 41 -31.63 20.43 -20.74
N TYR A 42 -31.22 19.41 -20.00
CA TYR A 42 -31.84 19.01 -18.73
C TYR A 42 -31.42 19.91 -17.56
N MET A 43 -30.51 20.87 -17.76
CA MET A 43 -30.06 21.78 -16.69
C MET A 43 -31.23 22.53 -16.01
N LEU A 44 -32.26 22.90 -16.77
CA LEU A 44 -33.46 23.55 -16.22
C LEU A 44 -34.29 22.59 -15.36
N ALA A 45 -34.45 21.35 -15.80
CA ALA A 45 -35.15 20.32 -15.04
C ALA A 45 -34.38 19.94 -13.76
N SER A 46 -33.05 19.78 -13.85
CA SER A 46 -32.19 19.51 -12.69
C SER A 46 -32.20 20.67 -11.69
N GLY A 47 -32.20 21.92 -12.17
CA GLY A 47 -32.32 23.11 -11.32
C GLY A 47 -33.65 23.19 -10.59
N LEU A 48 -34.76 22.88 -11.27
CA LEU A 48 -36.09 22.85 -10.67
C LEU A 48 -36.23 21.72 -9.63
N ILE A 49 -35.64 20.54 -9.88
CA ILE A 49 -35.64 19.43 -8.92
C ILE A 49 -34.84 19.82 -7.67
N LEU A 50 -33.67 20.44 -7.83
CA LEU A 50 -32.86 20.90 -6.69
C LEU A 50 -33.59 21.97 -5.85
N LEU A 51 -34.28 22.90 -6.51
CA LEU A 51 -35.11 23.91 -5.83
C LEU A 51 -36.28 23.27 -5.08
N ALA A 52 -36.94 22.27 -5.68
CA ALA A 52 -38.02 21.53 -5.03
C ALA A 52 -37.52 20.75 -3.81
N CYS A 53 -36.33 20.13 -3.89
CA CYS A 53 -35.70 19.45 -2.76
C CYS A 53 -35.31 20.44 -1.65
N ALA A 54 -34.76 21.60 -2.00
CA ALA A 54 -34.41 22.64 -1.02
C ALA A 54 -35.64 23.22 -0.32
N ALA A 55 -36.73 23.46 -1.07
CA ALA A 55 -37.99 23.91 -0.51
C ALA A 55 -38.63 22.86 0.39
N LEU A 56 -38.61 21.58 -0.01
CA LEU A 56 -39.10 20.48 0.81
C LEU A 56 -38.30 20.36 2.12
N PHE A 57 -36.98 20.50 2.06
CA PHE A 57 -36.11 20.46 3.24
C PHE A 57 -36.41 21.62 4.20
N TYR A 58 -36.61 22.83 3.66
CA TYR A 58 -36.98 24.01 4.45
C TYR A 58 -38.36 23.86 5.13
N VAL A 59 -39.34 23.27 4.43
CA VAL A 59 -40.66 23.00 4.99
C VAL A 59 -40.59 21.92 6.07
N LEU A 60 -39.84 20.84 5.84
CA LEU A 60 -39.66 19.77 6.83
C LEU A 60 -38.98 20.27 8.11
N GLN A 61 -37.95 21.11 8.01
CA GLN A 61 -37.29 21.71 9.18
C GLN A 61 -38.21 22.65 9.96
N ASN A 62 -39.03 23.47 9.29
CA ASN A 62 -39.82 24.50 9.97
C ASN A 62 -41.17 24.01 10.49
N TYR A 63 -41.76 22.99 9.86
CA TYR A 63 -43.16 22.60 10.13
C TYR A 63 -43.36 21.14 10.53
N ALA A 64 -42.50 20.19 10.13
CA ALA A 64 -42.66 18.78 10.49
C ALA A 64 -41.84 18.38 11.73
N TRP A 65 -40.74 19.09 12.01
CA TRP A 65 -39.81 18.77 13.11
C TRP A 65 -40.05 19.63 14.36
N LYS A 66 -41.31 19.79 14.77
CA LYS A 66 -41.69 20.22 16.13
C LYS A 66 -42.40 19.10 16.90
N GLY A 67 -42.05 17.85 16.61
CA GLY A 67 -42.30 16.74 17.50
C GLY A 67 -41.25 16.73 18.61
N GLU A 68 -41.70 16.54 19.85
CA GLU A 68 -40.87 16.41 21.05
C GLU A 68 -39.59 15.65 20.77
N ALA A 69 -38.46 16.23 21.18
CA ALA A 69 -37.17 15.56 21.10
C ALA A 69 -37.29 14.18 21.77
N PRO A 70 -37.01 13.07 21.07
CA PRO A 70 -36.88 11.79 21.75
C PRO A 70 -35.77 11.95 22.78
N ALA A 71 -36.07 11.60 24.03
CA ALA A 71 -35.07 11.44 25.07
C ALA A 71 -34.00 10.45 24.55
N GLY A 72 -32.87 10.99 24.10
CA GLY A 72 -31.89 10.23 23.32
C GLY A 72 -30.96 11.08 22.45
N ALA A 73 -31.27 12.36 22.20
CA ALA A 73 -30.37 13.28 21.51
C ALA A 73 -29.14 13.74 22.34
N ALA A 74 -28.70 12.89 23.28
CA ALA A 74 -27.40 12.94 23.94
C ALA A 74 -26.47 11.82 23.44
N GLU A 75 -26.79 11.16 22.32
CA GLU A 75 -25.81 10.46 21.49
C GLU A 75 -25.10 11.45 20.56
N GLU A 76 -24.44 12.42 21.16
CA GLU A 76 -23.39 13.17 20.47
C GLU A 76 -22.36 12.16 19.95
N ALA A 77 -22.33 11.99 18.62
CA ALA A 77 -21.12 11.79 17.83
C ALA A 77 -19.99 10.96 18.48
N ARG A 78 -20.31 9.78 19.02
CA ARG A 78 -19.28 8.75 19.20
C ARG A 78 -18.89 8.31 17.81
N PHE A 79 -17.87 8.95 17.24
CA PHE A 79 -17.15 8.42 16.08
C PHE A 79 -16.80 6.98 16.44
N SER A 80 -17.57 6.03 15.89
CA SER A 80 -17.33 4.63 16.14
C SER A 80 -15.98 4.28 15.51
N TYR A 81 -15.26 3.36 16.13
CA TYR A 81 -14.00 2.88 15.56
C TYR A 81 -14.20 2.27 14.16
N GLU A 82 -15.39 1.78 13.85
CA GLU A 82 -15.77 1.37 12.50
C GLU A 82 -15.76 2.55 11.51
N GLY A 83 -16.33 3.69 11.90
CA GLY A 83 -16.25 4.93 11.14
C GLY A 83 -14.81 5.39 10.95
N THR A 84 -13.98 5.32 11.98
CA THR A 84 -12.54 5.64 11.90
C THR A 84 -11.81 4.72 10.91
N VAL A 85 -12.01 3.40 11.01
CA VAL A 85 -11.39 2.43 10.09
C VAL A 85 -11.82 2.69 8.65
N TYR A 86 -13.11 2.87 8.41
CA TYR A 86 -13.63 3.21 7.08
C TYR A 86 -13.01 4.49 6.52
N SER A 87 -12.98 5.56 7.32
CA SER A 87 -12.38 6.83 6.92
C SER A 87 -10.91 6.67 6.57
N LEU A 88 -10.13 5.96 7.40
CA LEU A 88 -8.70 5.73 7.14
C LEU A 88 -8.47 4.95 5.85
N GLU A 89 -9.27 3.93 5.56
CA GLU A 89 -9.18 3.18 4.31
C GLU A 89 -9.48 4.05 3.08
N LYS A 90 -10.47 4.95 3.17
CA LYS A 90 -10.77 5.90 2.08
C LYS A 90 -9.69 6.95 1.91
N LEU A 91 -9.19 7.51 3.01
CA LEU A 91 -8.14 8.53 3.01
C LEU A 91 -6.80 7.96 2.50
N ALA A 92 -6.49 6.69 2.80
CA ALA A 92 -5.29 6.02 2.30
C ALA A 92 -5.22 5.98 0.76
N GLY A 93 -6.38 5.91 0.10
CA GLY A 93 -6.50 5.91 -1.36
C GLY A 93 -6.51 7.30 -2.00
N LEU A 94 -6.60 8.38 -1.21
CA LEU A 94 -6.61 9.73 -1.75
C LEU A 94 -5.21 10.15 -2.20
N ARG A 95 -5.10 10.49 -3.48
CA ARG A 95 -3.85 11.01 -4.05
C ARG A 95 -3.43 12.36 -3.46
N TYR A 96 -4.41 13.18 -3.08
CA TYR A 96 -4.21 14.51 -2.52
C TYR A 96 -4.93 14.60 -1.18
N LEU A 97 -4.15 14.53 -0.10
CA LEU A 97 -4.59 14.83 1.26
C LEU A 97 -3.56 15.80 1.85
N PRO A 98 -3.98 16.96 2.40
CA PRO A 98 -3.05 17.92 3.01
C PRO A 98 -2.17 17.26 4.08
N ALA A 99 -0.92 17.69 4.17
CA ALA A 99 0.05 17.12 5.12
C ALA A 99 -0.45 17.19 6.58
N GLU A 100 -1.08 18.31 6.96
CA GLU A 100 -1.63 18.49 8.30
C GLU A 100 -2.77 17.50 8.61
N ASP A 101 -3.58 17.14 7.61
CA ASP A 101 -4.64 16.13 7.79
C ASP A 101 -4.06 14.72 7.90
N LYS A 102 -3.01 14.39 7.12
CA LYS A 102 -2.28 13.13 7.28
C LYS A 102 -1.68 13.00 8.68
N LYS A 103 -1.13 14.09 9.24
CA LYS A 103 -0.48 14.08 10.57
C LYS A 103 -1.46 13.75 11.70
N ARG A 104 -2.75 14.07 11.54
CA ARG A 104 -3.80 13.73 12.52
C ARG A 104 -3.97 12.22 12.70
N VAL A 105 -3.48 11.40 11.77
CA VAL A 105 -3.53 9.93 11.87
C VAL A 105 -2.42 9.35 12.74
N LEU A 106 -1.31 10.07 12.98
CA LEU A 106 -0.18 9.53 13.74
C LEU A 106 -0.55 9.01 15.13
N PRO A 107 -1.36 9.72 15.94
CA PRO A 107 -1.76 9.20 17.24
C PRO A 107 -2.55 7.89 17.16
N LEU A 108 -3.26 7.64 16.04
CA LEU A 108 -4.04 6.43 15.84
C LEU A 108 -3.18 5.18 15.66
N LEU A 109 -1.88 5.32 15.33
CA LEU A 109 -0.95 4.18 15.33
C LEU A 109 -0.80 3.54 16.72
N ALA A 110 -1.04 4.31 17.78
CA ALA A 110 -1.05 3.85 19.17
C ALA A 110 -2.47 3.76 19.74
N SER A 111 -3.49 3.67 18.88
CA SER A 111 -4.88 3.52 19.30
C SER A 111 -5.06 2.32 20.24
N PRO A 112 -5.87 2.42 21.30
CA PRO A 112 -6.25 1.27 22.13
C PRO A 112 -7.12 0.26 21.38
N GLU A 113 -7.58 0.59 20.17
CA GLU A 113 -8.31 -0.32 19.29
C GLU A 113 -7.43 -0.86 18.18
N GLU A 114 -7.26 -2.18 18.17
CA GLU A 114 -6.40 -2.89 17.23
C GLU A 114 -6.73 -2.59 15.76
N LYS A 115 -8.02 -2.60 15.39
CA LYS A 115 -8.45 -2.35 14.02
C LYS A 115 -8.13 -0.93 13.55
N ALA A 116 -8.27 0.05 14.44
CA ALA A 116 -7.95 1.45 14.14
C ALA A 116 -6.42 1.64 13.99
N ALA A 117 -5.62 1.05 14.87
CA ALA A 117 -4.16 1.07 14.77
C ALA A 117 -3.65 0.39 13.49
N PHE A 118 -4.25 -0.76 13.14
CA PHE A 118 -3.98 -1.46 11.89
C PHE A 118 -4.31 -0.61 10.65
N ALA A 119 -5.49 0.01 10.62
CA ALA A 119 -5.92 0.88 9.52
C ALA A 119 -5.02 2.14 9.41
N ALA A 120 -4.62 2.70 10.55
CA ALA A 120 -3.70 3.83 10.60
C ALA A 120 -2.32 3.47 10.02
N ALA A 121 -1.78 2.30 10.38
CA ALA A 121 -0.53 1.81 9.83
C ALA A 121 -0.59 1.68 8.31
N LYS A 122 -1.67 1.10 7.76
CA LYS A 122 -1.91 1.03 6.31
C LYS A 122 -1.94 2.41 5.65
N ALA A 123 -2.70 3.34 6.22
CA ALA A 123 -2.83 4.68 5.66
C ALA A 123 -1.49 5.43 5.64
N VAL A 124 -0.78 5.43 6.77
CA VAL A 124 0.55 6.06 6.89
C VAL A 124 1.54 5.42 5.92
N GLY A 125 1.54 4.08 5.79
CA GLY A 125 2.35 3.36 4.81
C GLY A 125 2.08 3.77 3.37
N ALA A 126 0.80 3.83 2.98
CA ALA A 126 0.39 4.24 1.64
C ALA A 126 0.87 5.66 1.31
N TRP A 127 0.70 6.61 2.24
CA TRP A 127 1.18 7.98 2.04
C TRP A 127 2.70 8.06 2.01
N SER A 128 3.38 7.31 2.90
CA SER A 128 4.84 7.30 3.00
C SER A 128 5.52 6.91 1.67
N ARG A 129 4.98 5.92 0.95
CA ARG A 129 5.51 5.49 -0.35
C ARG A 129 5.36 6.54 -1.46
N GLY A 130 4.32 7.37 -1.39
CA GLY A 130 4.01 8.40 -2.39
C GLY A 130 4.50 9.79 -2.02
N GLU A 131 5.10 9.99 -0.85
CA GLU A 131 5.39 11.32 -0.29
C GLU A 131 6.67 11.91 -0.90
N PRO A 132 6.61 13.00 -1.70
CA PRO A 132 7.80 13.65 -2.24
C PRO A 132 8.62 14.40 -1.19
N ASP A 133 8.00 14.88 -0.11
CA ASP A 133 8.69 15.59 0.96
C ASP A 133 9.51 14.60 1.83
N GLY A 134 10.84 14.75 1.81
CA GLY A 134 11.76 13.89 2.56
C GLY A 134 11.58 13.97 4.08
N GLU A 135 11.22 15.15 4.60
CA GLU A 135 10.98 15.36 6.03
C GLU A 135 9.70 14.67 6.47
N LEU A 136 8.65 14.81 5.67
CA LEU A 136 7.37 14.17 5.95
C LEU A 136 7.46 12.65 5.78
N ARG A 137 8.18 12.17 4.76
CA ARG A 137 8.48 10.75 4.57
C ARG A 137 9.24 10.17 5.76
N ARG A 138 10.23 10.90 6.28
CA ARG A 138 10.97 10.54 7.50
C ARG A 138 10.02 10.39 8.68
N LEU A 139 9.17 11.40 8.93
CA LEU A 139 8.18 11.36 10.01
C LEU A 139 7.29 10.11 9.91
N TRP A 140 6.79 9.79 8.72
CA TRP A 140 5.96 8.60 8.50
C TRP A 140 6.70 7.31 8.80
N LEU A 141 7.92 7.17 8.26
CA LEU A 141 8.73 5.97 8.46
C LEU A 141 9.07 5.75 9.94
N GLU A 142 9.51 6.80 10.64
CA GLU A 142 9.83 6.70 12.06
C GLU A 142 8.60 6.34 12.91
N SER A 143 7.45 6.90 12.56
CA SER A 143 6.19 6.58 13.25
C SER A 143 5.80 5.11 13.05
N LEU A 144 5.97 4.57 11.84
CA LEU A 144 5.73 3.14 11.55
C LEU A 144 6.74 2.23 12.28
N LEU A 145 8.02 2.60 12.32
CA LEU A 145 9.04 1.85 13.05
C LEU A 145 8.72 1.82 14.55
N ASN A 146 8.31 2.94 15.14
CA ASN A 146 7.88 2.99 16.54
C ASN A 146 6.64 2.11 16.77
N ALA A 147 5.63 2.21 15.91
CA ALA A 147 4.39 1.42 16.00
C ALA A 147 4.63 -0.09 15.80
N SER A 148 5.69 -0.51 15.11
CA SER A 148 6.06 -1.93 15.02
C SER A 148 6.58 -2.50 16.35
N GLY A 149 7.09 -1.65 17.23
CA GLY A 149 7.61 -2.02 18.55
C GLY A 149 6.55 -2.14 19.65
N SER A 150 5.37 -1.54 19.49
CA SER A 150 4.35 -1.40 20.55
C SER A 150 2.92 -1.62 20.04
N GLY A 151 2.02 -2.08 20.92
CA GLY A 151 0.60 -2.28 20.60
C GLY A 151 0.22 -3.73 20.28
N PHE A 152 -0.95 -3.91 19.66
CA PHE A 152 -1.48 -5.23 19.33
C PHE A 152 -0.68 -5.95 18.23
N PRO A 153 -0.61 -7.29 18.23
CA PRO A 153 0.16 -8.06 17.26
C PRO A 153 -0.14 -7.71 15.80
N SER A 154 -1.42 -7.61 15.39
CA SER A 154 -1.75 -7.34 13.98
C SER A 154 -1.34 -5.93 13.55
N ALA A 155 -1.51 -4.93 14.42
CA ALA A 155 -1.10 -3.55 14.18
C ALA A 155 0.43 -3.42 14.08
N ARG A 156 1.17 -4.07 14.98
CA ARG A 156 2.65 -4.14 14.94
C ARG A 156 3.15 -4.77 13.65
N ARG A 157 2.57 -5.92 13.28
CA ARG A 157 2.85 -6.62 12.03
C ARG A 157 2.62 -5.69 10.84
N GLN A 158 1.47 -5.03 10.78
CA GLN A 158 1.14 -4.13 9.69
C GLN A 158 2.10 -2.94 9.61
N ALA A 159 2.42 -2.30 10.73
CA ALA A 159 3.37 -1.19 10.79
C ALA A 159 4.76 -1.60 10.28
N ALA A 160 5.23 -2.80 10.65
CA ALA A 160 6.49 -3.36 10.16
C ALA A 160 6.50 -3.61 8.64
N LEU A 161 5.41 -4.16 8.09
CA LEU A 161 5.26 -4.38 6.65
C LEU A 161 5.27 -3.05 5.89
N GLU A 162 4.51 -2.08 6.35
CA GLU A 162 4.41 -0.75 5.72
C GLU A 162 5.75 0.01 5.79
N ALA A 163 6.46 -0.06 6.92
CA ALA A 163 7.82 0.48 7.05
C ALA A 163 8.79 -0.20 6.09
N GLY A 164 8.72 -1.53 5.98
CA GLY A 164 9.55 -2.31 5.04
C GLY A 164 9.29 -1.90 3.58
N PHE A 165 8.03 -1.77 3.17
CA PHE A 165 7.70 -1.30 1.82
C PHE A 165 8.20 0.12 1.55
N THR A 166 8.08 1.03 2.53
CA THR A 166 8.67 2.38 2.41
C THR A 166 10.17 2.32 2.23
N LEU A 167 10.87 1.50 3.01
CA LEU A 167 12.33 1.35 2.93
C LEU A 167 12.77 0.76 1.59
N ALA A 168 12.03 -0.20 1.05
CA ALA A 168 12.32 -0.82 -0.25
C ALA A 168 12.29 0.17 -1.43
N LEU A 169 11.53 1.26 -1.30
CA LEU A 169 11.45 2.36 -2.27
C LEU A 169 12.46 3.49 -2.00
N SER A 170 13.13 3.48 -0.85
CA SER A 170 14.12 4.49 -0.48
C SER A 170 15.53 4.07 -0.87
N SER A 171 16.38 5.04 -1.24
CA SER A 171 17.72 4.76 -1.76
C SER A 171 18.77 4.45 -0.68
N SER A 172 18.48 4.69 0.61
CA SER A 172 19.42 4.36 1.70
C SER A 172 18.73 4.13 3.05
N PRO A 173 18.96 2.95 3.70
CA PRO A 173 18.53 2.69 5.07
C PRO A 173 19.42 3.38 6.12
N GLY A 174 20.55 3.98 5.71
CA GLY A 174 21.63 4.44 6.60
C GLY A 174 21.16 5.21 7.84
N PRO A 175 20.36 6.28 7.69
CA PRO A 175 19.87 7.07 8.83
C PRO A 175 18.96 6.30 9.79
N TYR A 176 18.36 5.19 9.34
CA TYR A 176 17.37 4.43 10.09
C TYR A 176 17.88 3.06 10.54
N ARG A 177 19.12 2.68 10.20
CA ARG A 177 19.65 1.33 10.43
C ARG A 177 19.40 0.85 11.86
N GLU A 178 19.76 1.65 12.86
CA GLU A 178 19.60 1.27 14.27
C GLU A 178 18.13 1.10 14.67
N LYS A 179 17.24 2.01 14.22
CA LYS A 179 15.80 1.92 14.47
C LYS A 179 15.20 0.69 13.80
N VAL A 180 15.62 0.36 12.57
CA VAL A 180 15.18 -0.84 11.85
C VAL A 180 15.66 -2.10 12.57
N LEU A 181 16.92 -2.17 13.01
CA LEU A 181 17.43 -3.31 13.75
C LEU A 181 16.71 -3.50 15.08
N ALA A 182 16.44 -2.43 15.82
CA ALA A 182 15.68 -2.48 17.06
C ALA A 182 14.25 -3.00 16.82
N ALA A 183 13.54 -2.46 15.83
CA ALA A 183 12.19 -2.88 15.46
C ALA A 183 12.14 -4.34 14.99
N SER A 184 13.00 -4.72 14.03
CA SER A 184 13.10 -6.08 13.53
C SER A 184 13.49 -7.06 14.64
N GLY A 185 14.44 -6.71 15.50
CA GLY A 185 14.86 -7.56 16.62
C GLY A 185 13.72 -7.82 17.61
N ALA A 186 12.96 -6.77 17.96
CA ALA A 186 11.81 -6.88 18.86
C ALA A 186 10.65 -7.73 18.29
N LEU A 187 10.58 -7.87 16.97
CA LEU A 187 9.63 -8.70 16.24
C LEU A 187 10.14 -10.15 16.09
N VAL A 188 11.41 -10.33 15.71
CA VAL A 188 12.06 -11.64 15.56
C VAL A 188 12.16 -12.39 16.88
N ALA A 189 12.33 -11.69 18.01
CA ALA A 189 12.37 -12.28 19.34
C ALA A 189 11.02 -12.86 19.81
N ARG A 190 9.93 -12.72 19.04
CA ARG A 190 8.59 -13.20 19.42
C ARG A 190 8.37 -14.67 19.04
N SER A 191 7.55 -15.36 19.82
CA SER A 191 7.13 -16.74 19.53
C SER A 191 6.12 -16.83 18.38
N GLU A 192 5.35 -15.76 18.16
CA GLU A 192 4.36 -15.65 17.09
C GLU A 192 5.05 -15.56 15.72
N MET A 193 4.77 -16.54 14.87
CA MET A 193 5.33 -16.63 13.52
C MET A 193 5.10 -15.37 12.69
N GLU A 194 3.90 -14.78 12.73
CA GLU A 194 3.57 -13.61 11.92
C GLU A 194 4.40 -12.38 12.31
N LEU A 195 4.69 -12.22 13.61
CA LEU A 195 5.58 -11.17 14.09
C LEU A 195 7.03 -11.45 13.70
N ARG A 196 7.50 -12.70 13.82
CA ARG A 196 8.85 -13.05 13.34
C ARG A 196 9.02 -12.76 11.86
N ALA A 197 8.05 -13.18 11.05
CA ALA A 197 8.03 -12.97 9.60
C ALA A 197 8.05 -11.49 9.23
N SER A 198 7.28 -10.65 9.91
CA SER A 198 7.31 -9.19 9.68
C SER A 198 8.64 -8.56 10.10
N GLY A 199 9.29 -9.07 11.15
CA GLY A 199 10.64 -8.69 11.55
C GLY A 199 11.69 -9.03 10.48
N PHE A 200 11.65 -10.25 9.93
CA PHE A 200 12.51 -10.66 8.81
C PHE A 200 12.27 -9.80 7.56
N PHE A 201 11.00 -9.57 7.22
CA PHE A 201 10.61 -8.75 6.09
C PHE A 201 11.15 -7.32 6.21
N LEU A 202 10.95 -6.67 7.37
CA LEU A 202 11.41 -5.31 7.62
C LEU A 202 12.93 -5.20 7.45
N SER A 203 13.69 -6.14 8.01
CA SER A 203 15.16 -6.18 7.88
C SER A 203 15.59 -6.38 6.43
N ALA A 204 14.99 -7.34 5.74
CA ALA A 204 15.36 -7.67 4.36
C ALA A 204 15.02 -6.54 3.38
N MET A 205 13.89 -5.85 3.57
CA MET A 205 13.54 -4.70 2.73
C MET A 205 14.49 -3.52 2.93
N ALA A 206 14.98 -3.33 4.15
CA ALA A 206 16.05 -2.38 4.46
C ALA A 206 17.43 -2.83 3.97
N GLY A 207 17.58 -4.04 3.43
CA GLY A 207 18.88 -4.58 2.99
C GLY A 207 19.81 -4.98 4.14
N LEU A 208 19.26 -5.24 5.34
CA LEU A 208 20.02 -5.63 6.52
C LEU A 208 20.04 -7.15 6.67
N ALA A 209 21.25 -7.72 6.76
CA ALA A 209 21.51 -9.15 6.82
C ALA A 209 21.65 -9.70 8.26
N ASP A 210 21.45 -8.86 9.28
CA ASP A 210 21.69 -9.18 10.69
C ASP A 210 20.86 -10.38 11.20
N PHE A 211 19.70 -10.66 10.60
CA PHE A 211 18.83 -11.79 10.97
C PHE A 211 18.91 -13.01 10.02
N VAL A 212 19.88 -13.04 9.12
CA VAL A 212 20.05 -14.17 8.17
C VAL A 212 20.18 -15.53 8.87
N PRO A 213 20.95 -15.69 9.97
CA PRO A 213 21.03 -16.98 10.67
C PRO A 213 19.65 -17.48 11.14
N GLN A 214 18.83 -16.59 11.68
CA GLN A 214 17.48 -16.90 12.15
C GLN A 214 16.53 -17.20 10.98
N MET A 215 16.67 -16.50 9.85
CA MET A 215 15.91 -16.79 8.64
C MET A 215 16.26 -18.17 8.09
N LYS A 216 17.55 -18.54 8.04
CA LYS A 216 18.00 -19.87 7.62
C LYS A 216 17.46 -20.96 8.54
N GLN A 217 17.57 -20.75 9.86
CA GLN A 217 16.99 -21.66 10.84
C GLN A 217 15.48 -21.85 10.63
N ALA A 218 14.74 -20.75 10.40
CA ALA A 218 13.30 -20.83 10.14
C ALA A 218 12.99 -21.58 8.83
N LEU A 219 13.75 -21.33 7.76
CA LEU A 219 13.59 -22.03 6.48
C LEU A 219 13.79 -23.55 6.61
N ASP A 220 14.81 -23.96 7.36
CA ASP A 220 15.19 -25.36 7.49
C ASP A 220 14.27 -26.11 8.47
N TYR A 221 13.98 -25.50 9.63
CA TYR A 221 13.43 -26.21 10.78
C TYR A 221 12.04 -25.75 11.24
N ASP A 222 11.51 -24.62 10.79
CA ASP A 222 10.18 -24.19 11.24
C ASP A 222 9.10 -25.14 10.69
N PRO A 223 8.22 -25.72 11.54
CA PRO A 223 7.21 -26.66 11.07
C PRO A 223 6.15 -26.00 10.17
N SER A 224 6.02 -24.67 10.19
CA SER A 224 5.03 -23.96 9.41
C SER A 224 5.54 -23.64 7.99
N TYR A 225 4.80 -24.10 6.98
CA TYR A 225 5.08 -23.76 5.58
C TYR A 225 5.05 -22.25 5.30
N SER A 226 4.19 -21.49 5.98
CA SER A 226 4.14 -20.04 5.83
C SER A 226 5.34 -19.37 6.50
N ALA A 227 5.82 -19.86 7.64
CA ALA A 227 7.06 -19.37 8.26
C ALA A 227 8.25 -19.56 7.32
N LYS A 228 8.39 -20.76 6.74
CA LYS A 228 9.42 -21.08 5.75
C LYS A 228 9.32 -20.16 4.54
N LEU A 229 8.12 -19.93 4.02
CA LEU A 229 7.90 -19.01 2.91
C LEU A 229 8.39 -17.60 3.23
N TYR A 230 8.00 -17.01 4.37
CA TYR A 230 8.42 -15.66 4.71
C TYR A 230 9.93 -15.54 4.95
N ALA A 231 10.55 -16.56 5.55
CA ALA A 231 12.00 -16.64 5.65
C ALA A 231 12.67 -16.71 4.26
N ALA A 232 12.14 -17.54 3.36
CA ALA A 232 12.60 -17.63 1.97
C ALA A 232 12.46 -16.30 1.22
N CYS A 233 11.34 -15.59 1.40
CA CYS A 233 11.12 -14.26 0.82
C CYS A 233 12.20 -13.26 1.27
N ALA A 234 12.49 -13.21 2.57
CA ALA A 234 13.51 -12.33 3.14
C ALA A 234 14.93 -12.69 2.65
N LEU A 235 15.28 -13.98 2.66
CA LEU A 235 16.56 -14.48 2.14
C LEU A 235 16.73 -14.19 0.64
N SER A 236 15.70 -14.44 -0.17
CA SER A 236 15.70 -14.16 -1.60
C SER A 236 15.83 -12.66 -1.90
N ARG A 237 15.21 -11.80 -1.09
CA ARG A 237 15.37 -10.34 -1.17
C ARG A 237 16.81 -9.87 -0.89
N LEU A 238 17.49 -10.55 0.03
CA LEU A 238 18.87 -10.28 0.40
C LEU A 238 19.90 -10.93 -0.54
N GLY A 239 19.46 -11.75 -1.50
CA GLY A 239 20.33 -12.38 -2.50
C GLY A 239 20.85 -13.76 -2.11
N TYR A 240 20.32 -14.38 -1.05
CA TYR A 240 20.68 -15.74 -0.66
C TYR A 240 19.98 -16.77 -1.56
N ALA A 241 20.76 -17.67 -2.14
CA ALA A 241 20.30 -18.65 -3.12
C ALA A 241 19.28 -19.63 -2.53
N GLU A 242 19.42 -20.00 -1.26
CA GLU A 242 18.53 -20.95 -0.58
C GLU A 242 17.10 -20.42 -0.49
N GLY A 243 16.95 -19.12 -0.22
CA GLY A 243 15.65 -18.45 -0.23
C GLY A 243 15.01 -18.47 -1.61
N HIS A 244 15.79 -18.15 -2.65
CA HIS A 244 15.29 -18.18 -4.03
C HIS A 244 14.91 -19.60 -4.48
N ALA A 245 15.73 -20.60 -4.16
CA ALA A 245 15.47 -22.01 -4.49
C ALA A 245 14.17 -22.52 -3.84
N TYR A 246 13.88 -22.10 -2.60
CA TYR A 246 12.61 -22.43 -1.95
C TYR A 246 11.42 -21.77 -2.66
N LEU A 247 11.54 -20.50 -3.07
CA LEU A 247 10.49 -19.81 -3.83
C LEU A 247 10.24 -20.48 -5.18
N ASP A 248 11.29 -20.81 -5.94
CA ASP A 248 11.17 -21.54 -7.21
C ASP A 248 10.46 -22.88 -6.99
N LYS A 249 10.91 -23.70 -6.04
CA LYS A 249 10.24 -24.95 -5.70
C LYS A 249 8.77 -24.75 -5.32
N THR A 250 8.43 -23.66 -4.64
CA THR A 250 7.04 -23.36 -4.25
C THR A 250 6.18 -22.94 -5.44
N VAL A 251 6.75 -22.20 -6.40
CA VAL A 251 6.08 -21.78 -7.63
C VAL A 251 5.88 -22.96 -8.58
N SER A 252 6.95 -23.74 -8.78
CA SER A 252 7.04 -24.87 -9.70
C SER A 252 6.41 -26.15 -9.14
N GLY A 253 6.25 -26.26 -7.82
CA GLY A 253 5.51 -27.33 -7.18
C GLY A 253 4.04 -27.32 -7.58
N GLY A 254 3.33 -28.44 -7.32
CA GLY A 254 1.88 -28.58 -7.52
C GLY A 254 1.06 -27.52 -6.79
N SER A 255 -0.28 -27.66 -6.70
CA SER A 255 -1.21 -26.64 -6.16
C SER A 255 -0.93 -26.22 -4.70
N SER A 256 0.15 -25.45 -4.49
CA SER A 256 0.52 -24.90 -3.22
C SER A 256 -0.42 -23.73 -2.94
N PRO A 257 -1.11 -23.72 -1.78
CA PRO A 257 -1.94 -22.58 -1.41
C PRO A 257 -1.12 -21.29 -1.25
N LEU A 258 0.22 -21.39 -1.18
CA LEU A 258 1.16 -20.29 -1.01
C LEU A 258 1.83 -19.84 -2.31
N ARG A 259 1.40 -20.37 -3.46
CA ARG A 259 1.99 -20.05 -4.77
C ARG A 259 1.86 -18.56 -5.09
N GLY A 260 0.69 -17.96 -4.82
CA GLY A 260 0.44 -16.55 -5.07
C GLY A 260 1.40 -15.64 -4.29
N GLU A 261 1.63 -15.96 -3.02
CA GLU A 261 2.54 -15.25 -2.12
C GLU A 261 4.00 -15.44 -2.53
N ALA A 262 4.39 -16.66 -2.94
CA ALA A 262 5.75 -16.91 -3.44
C ALA A 262 6.06 -16.05 -4.67
N LEU A 263 5.12 -15.96 -5.62
CA LEU A 263 5.21 -15.07 -6.78
C LEU A 263 5.32 -13.60 -6.37
N ALA A 264 4.52 -13.15 -5.39
CA ALA A 264 4.62 -11.78 -4.87
C ALA A 264 6.01 -11.49 -4.25
N CYS A 265 6.61 -12.45 -3.55
CA CYS A 265 7.96 -12.30 -2.98
C CYS A 265 9.05 -12.15 -4.05
N LEU A 266 8.92 -12.83 -5.19
CA LEU A 266 9.86 -12.71 -6.31
C LEU A 266 9.94 -11.30 -6.88
N ALA A 267 8.90 -10.48 -6.72
CA ALA A 267 8.91 -9.08 -7.14
C ALA A 267 10.06 -8.28 -6.47
N TYR A 268 10.41 -8.66 -5.24
CA TYR A 268 11.47 -8.02 -4.45
C TYR A 268 12.78 -8.81 -4.45
N SER A 269 12.83 -10.02 -5.03
CA SER A 269 14.02 -10.87 -5.01
C SER A 269 15.23 -10.19 -5.63
N ALA A 270 16.41 -10.34 -5.01
CA ALA A 270 17.68 -9.92 -5.58
C ALA A 270 18.27 -10.97 -6.54
N SER A 271 17.66 -12.15 -6.66
CA SER A 271 18.06 -13.16 -7.64
C SER A 271 17.90 -12.63 -9.08
N PRO A 272 18.89 -12.83 -9.97
CA PRO A 272 18.76 -12.51 -11.39
C PRO A 272 17.68 -13.36 -12.07
N ASP A 273 17.45 -14.59 -11.58
CA ASP A 273 16.52 -15.55 -12.19
C ASP A 273 15.05 -15.26 -11.85
N ALA A 274 14.78 -14.36 -10.89
CA ALA A 274 13.43 -14.02 -10.47
C ALA A 274 12.56 -13.47 -11.62
N GLU A 275 13.15 -12.71 -12.55
CA GLU A 275 12.42 -12.18 -13.70
C GLU A 275 12.03 -13.28 -14.70
N ASN A 276 12.94 -14.23 -14.95
CA ASN A 276 12.68 -15.37 -15.83
C ASN A 276 11.57 -16.25 -15.24
N LEU A 277 11.64 -16.53 -13.94
CA LEU A 277 10.63 -17.31 -13.23
C LEU A 277 9.25 -16.63 -13.25
N LEU A 278 9.18 -15.32 -13.00
CA LEU A 278 7.93 -14.55 -13.10
C LEU A 278 7.38 -14.51 -14.52
N THR A 279 8.25 -14.38 -15.52
CA THR A 279 7.85 -14.38 -16.94
C THR A 279 7.27 -15.73 -17.33
N ALA A 280 7.93 -16.84 -16.97
CA ALA A 280 7.41 -18.19 -17.21
C ALA A 280 6.07 -18.42 -16.49
N ALA A 281 5.97 -18.03 -15.21
CA ALA A 281 4.75 -18.16 -14.42
C ALA A 281 3.59 -17.27 -14.91
N SER A 282 3.88 -16.17 -15.63
CA SER A 282 2.87 -15.28 -16.19
C SER A 282 2.24 -15.80 -17.50
N ALA A 283 2.86 -16.81 -18.12
CA ALA A 283 2.28 -17.51 -19.26
C ALA A 283 1.10 -18.37 -18.80
N ASP A 284 0.16 -18.67 -19.70
CA ASP A 284 -1.10 -19.37 -19.40
C ASP A 284 -0.94 -20.86 -19.00
N GLY A 285 0.27 -21.26 -18.54
CA GLY A 285 0.59 -22.61 -18.06
C GLY A 285 0.35 -22.84 -16.56
N LEU A 286 0.06 -21.78 -15.80
CA LEU A 286 -0.39 -21.87 -14.40
C LEU A 286 -1.89 -21.61 -14.29
N ASP A 287 -2.47 -21.87 -13.12
CA ASP A 287 -3.85 -21.46 -12.82
C ASP A 287 -4.00 -19.93 -12.98
N PRO A 288 -5.19 -19.42 -13.38
CA PRO A 288 -5.36 -18.00 -13.69
C PRO A 288 -5.01 -17.05 -12.55
N ALA A 289 -5.20 -17.46 -11.28
CA ALA A 289 -4.88 -16.64 -10.13
C ALA A 289 -3.36 -16.50 -9.94
N ALA A 290 -2.61 -17.61 -10.08
CA ALA A 290 -1.16 -17.59 -10.06
C ALA A 290 -0.57 -16.78 -11.23
N ALA A 291 -1.08 -16.97 -12.45
CA ALA A 291 -0.65 -16.18 -13.61
C ALA A 291 -0.91 -14.68 -13.40
N GLY A 292 -2.05 -14.32 -12.81
CA GLY A 292 -2.37 -12.95 -12.40
C GLY A 292 -1.38 -12.39 -11.37
N SER A 293 -1.05 -13.16 -10.33
CA SER A 293 -0.07 -12.77 -9.32
C SER A 293 1.32 -12.54 -9.95
N ALA A 294 1.76 -13.44 -10.83
CA ALA A 294 3.03 -13.32 -11.55
C ALA A 294 3.09 -12.04 -12.41
N LYS A 295 2.01 -11.71 -13.14
CA LYS A 295 1.91 -10.47 -13.93
C LYS A 295 2.04 -9.23 -13.05
N THR A 296 1.34 -9.18 -11.92
CA THR A 296 1.43 -8.07 -10.96
C THR A 296 2.85 -7.94 -10.38
N ALA A 297 3.46 -9.06 -9.97
CA ALA A 297 4.83 -9.08 -9.45
C ALA A 297 5.85 -8.58 -10.49
N LEU A 298 5.70 -8.97 -11.76
CA LEU A 298 6.55 -8.53 -12.86
C LEU A 298 6.43 -7.02 -13.11
N ILE A 299 5.20 -6.48 -13.14
CA ILE A 299 4.96 -5.03 -13.28
C ILE A 299 5.64 -4.27 -12.15
N PHE A 300 5.45 -4.74 -10.92
CA PHE A 300 6.01 -4.10 -9.75
C PHE A 300 7.55 -4.14 -9.74
N ARG A 301 8.16 -5.28 -10.10
CA ARG A 301 9.63 -5.41 -10.24
C ARG A 301 10.18 -4.40 -11.25
N LYS A 302 9.52 -4.21 -12.39
CA LYS A 302 9.90 -3.22 -13.40
C LYS A 302 9.81 -1.78 -12.86
N GLN A 303 8.78 -1.47 -12.08
CA GLN A 303 8.65 -0.16 -11.42
C GLN A 303 9.79 0.08 -10.42
N LEU A 304 10.14 -0.91 -9.59
CA LEU A 304 11.28 -0.81 -8.68
C LEU A 304 12.61 -0.56 -9.40
N ALA A 305 12.82 -1.18 -10.56
CA ALA A 305 14.02 -0.99 -11.36
C ALA A 305 14.12 0.43 -11.97
N ILE A 306 12.99 1.11 -12.19
CA ILE A 306 12.96 2.50 -12.65
C ILE A 306 13.29 3.45 -11.49
N ILE A 307 12.77 3.19 -10.28
CA ILE A 307 12.96 4.05 -9.10
C ILE A 307 14.43 4.05 -8.61
N LYS A 308 15.15 2.94 -8.81
CA LYS A 308 16.54 2.77 -8.36
C LYS A 308 17.61 3.30 -9.33
N LYS A 309 17.22 3.77 -10.52
CA LYS A 309 18.11 4.41 -11.49
C LYS A 309 18.15 5.91 -11.26
#